data_AF-A0A7M7QKS1-F1
#
_entry.id   AF-A0A7M7QKS1-F1
#
_cell.length_a   1.000
_cell.length_b   1.000
_cell.length_c   1.000
_cell.angle_alpha   90.00
_cell.angle_beta   90.00
_cell.angle_gamma   90.00
#
_symmetry.space_group_name_H-M   'P 1'
#
loop_
_entity.id
_entity.type
_entity.pdbx_description
1 polymer ?
#
loop_
_entity_poly.entity_id
_entity_poly.type
_entity_poly.pdbx_seq_one_letter_code
_entity_poly.pdbx_strand_id
1 'polypeptide(L)'
;MSFRSWELYEYPLLPSTSKHVWTVKTANQLEKPRFVILGFQTNCKGRKTANASRFDHCNISNVTLFLNSQHYPYGNFNLNITNNQYDLPYDMYANFQNAYYNKEVEPMLKKADYLSYAPLIVIDCSKQNESLKQASVDVRLEFEARANIPVGTSAYCLILHDRIVEYNPMSGDVKKIV
;
A
#
# COMPACT_ATOMS: atom_id res chain seq x y z
N MET A 1 3.30 24.10 2.16
CA MET A 1 3.53 22.80 1.50
C MET A 1 3.52 21.74 2.59
N SER A 2 2.74 20.67 2.45
CA SER A 2 2.77 19.57 3.42
C SER A 2 4.05 18.76 3.19
N PHE A 3 4.78 18.45 4.24
CA PHE A 3 5.85 17.45 4.18
C PHE A 3 5.21 16.06 4.13
N ARG A 4 5.99 15.04 3.77
CA ARG A 4 5.52 13.66 3.71
C ARG A 4 6.53 12.74 4.35
N SER A 5 6.05 11.74 5.06
CA SER A 5 6.86 10.62 5.57
C SER A 5 6.39 9.33 4.93
N TRP A 6 7.27 8.34 4.95
CA TRP A 6 6.95 7.00 4.53
C TRP A 6 7.51 6.01 5.53
N GLU A 7 6.81 4.91 5.72
CA GLU A 7 7.20 3.80 6.57
C GLU A 7 7.00 2.49 5.81
N LEU A 8 8.05 1.67 5.76
CA LEU A 8 7.99 0.36 5.12
C LEU A 8 7.89 -0.73 6.19
N TYR A 9 6.89 -1.58 6.04
CA TYR A 9 6.67 -2.78 6.83
C TYR A 9 6.86 -4.01 5.96
N GLU A 10 7.45 -5.05 6.55
CA GLU A 10 7.68 -6.32 5.88
C GLU A 10 7.04 -7.45 6.68
N TYR A 11 6.27 -8.30 5.98
CA TYR A 11 5.92 -9.63 6.45
C TYR A 11 6.90 -10.62 5.79
N PRO A 12 7.94 -11.08 6.51
CA PRO A 12 9.08 -11.75 5.89
C PRO A 12 8.75 -13.09 5.26
N LEU A 13 7.77 -13.84 5.78
CA LEU A 13 7.36 -15.12 5.24
C LEU A 13 5.86 -15.34 5.48
N LEU A 14 5.06 -15.26 4.41
CA LEU A 14 3.65 -15.59 4.46
C LEU A 14 3.45 -17.12 4.54
N PRO A 15 2.49 -17.60 5.35
CA PRO A 15 2.08 -19.00 5.29
C PRO A 15 1.48 -19.35 3.91
N SER A 16 1.54 -20.62 3.52
CA SER A 16 0.94 -21.10 2.26
C SER A 16 -0.57 -21.30 2.40
N THR A 17 -1.27 -20.19 2.60
CA THR A 17 -2.73 -20.13 2.72
C THR A 17 -3.30 -19.19 1.66
N SER A 18 -4.60 -19.28 1.42
CA SER A 18 -5.30 -18.39 0.49
C SER A 18 -5.77 -17.09 1.13
N LYS A 19 -5.87 -17.02 2.46
CA LYS A 19 -6.37 -15.86 3.21
C LYS A 19 -5.37 -15.43 4.27
N HIS A 20 -5.13 -14.13 4.35
CA HIS A 20 -4.21 -13.56 5.33
C HIS A 20 -4.79 -12.30 5.96
N VAL A 21 -4.55 -12.18 7.26
CA VAL A 21 -4.80 -10.97 8.04
C VAL A 21 -3.45 -10.52 8.58
N TRP A 22 -3.08 -9.29 8.29
CA TRP A 22 -1.82 -8.69 8.72
C TRP A 22 -2.08 -7.36 9.41
N THR A 23 -1.90 -7.33 10.73
CA THR A 23 -1.84 -6.08 11.49
C THR A 23 -0.46 -5.48 11.31
N VAL A 24 -0.38 -4.40 10.53
CA VAL A 24 0.88 -3.79 10.11
C VAL A 24 1.45 -2.91 11.21
N LYS A 25 0.61 -2.04 11.74
CA LYS A 25 0.99 -1.03 12.72
C LYS A 25 -0.22 -0.62 13.55
N THR A 26 0.01 -0.37 14.83
CA THR A 26 -0.87 0.44 15.67
C THR A 26 -0.13 1.75 15.95
N ALA A 27 -0.54 2.85 15.30
CA ALA A 27 0.17 4.13 15.36
C ALA A 27 -0.43 5.08 16.40
N ASN A 28 0.42 5.84 17.10
CA ASN A 28 -0.01 6.98 17.91
C ASN A 28 -0.33 8.18 17.00
N GLN A 29 -1.62 8.54 16.95
CA GLN A 29 -2.33 9.76 16.50
C GLN A 29 -1.77 10.70 15.40
N LEU A 30 -0.47 10.95 15.27
CA LEU A 30 0.02 12.09 14.48
C LEU A 30 0.05 11.86 12.97
N GLU A 31 0.36 10.65 12.49
CA GLU A 31 0.61 10.47 11.06
C GLU A 31 -0.59 9.83 10.34
N LYS A 32 -1.46 10.66 9.76
CA LYS A 32 -2.60 10.21 8.96
C LYS A 32 -2.10 9.46 7.70
N PRO A 33 -2.37 8.15 7.54
CA PRO A 33 -1.97 7.42 6.35
C PRO A 33 -2.79 7.94 5.16
N ARG A 34 -2.13 8.47 4.14
CA ARG A 34 -2.76 8.96 2.91
C ARG A 34 -2.84 7.86 1.85
N PHE A 35 -1.78 7.10 1.71
CA PHE A 35 -1.72 5.97 0.77
C PHE A 35 -1.11 4.76 1.45
N VAL A 36 -1.62 3.59 1.09
CA VAL A 36 -1.03 2.30 1.46
C VAL A 36 -0.72 1.55 0.17
N ILE A 37 0.52 1.10 0.02
CA ILE A 37 0.98 0.36 -1.15
C ILE A 37 1.37 -1.04 -0.69
N LEU A 38 0.71 -2.05 -1.26
CA LEU A 38 0.96 -3.46 -0.97
C LEU A 38 1.64 -4.13 -2.17
N GLY A 39 2.69 -4.90 -1.89
CA GLY A 39 3.41 -5.70 -2.89
C GLY A 39 3.87 -7.03 -2.32
N PHE A 40 4.05 -8.02 -3.18
CA PHE A 40 4.50 -9.36 -2.81
C PHE A 40 5.74 -9.73 -3.62
N GLN A 41 6.66 -10.47 -3.00
CA GLN A 41 7.82 -11.02 -3.68
C GLN A 41 8.03 -12.47 -3.27
N THR A 42 8.12 -13.38 -4.24
CA THR A 42 8.36 -14.80 -4.01
C THR A 42 9.82 -15.12 -4.25
N ASN A 43 10.49 -15.71 -3.24
CA ASN A 43 11.87 -16.22 -3.34
C ASN A 43 12.93 -15.21 -3.80
N CYS A 44 12.70 -13.90 -3.59
CA CYS A 44 13.67 -12.85 -3.89
C CYS A 44 14.66 -12.60 -2.74
N LYS A 45 14.26 -12.87 -1.49
CA LYS A 45 15.07 -12.58 -0.31
C LYS A 45 16.32 -13.46 -0.24
N GLY A 46 17.49 -12.83 -0.10
CA GLY A 46 18.79 -13.52 0.01
C GLY A 46 19.39 -14.04 -1.30
N ARG A 47 18.71 -13.86 -2.43
CA ARG A 47 19.18 -14.34 -3.74
C ARG A 47 19.77 -13.19 -4.55
N LYS A 48 21.10 -13.12 -4.62
CA LYS A 48 21.84 -12.05 -5.34
C LYS A 48 21.53 -11.95 -6.84
N THR A 49 21.02 -13.03 -7.44
CA THR A 49 20.64 -13.07 -8.86
C THR A 49 19.17 -12.75 -9.12
N ALA A 50 18.35 -12.63 -8.06
CA ALA A 50 16.95 -12.25 -8.20
C ALA A 50 16.83 -10.72 -8.29
N ASN A 51 15.96 -10.25 -9.19
CA ASN A 51 15.72 -8.82 -9.35
C ASN A 51 14.77 -8.34 -8.24
N ALA A 52 15.31 -7.60 -7.27
CA ALA A 52 14.56 -7.05 -6.14
C ALA A 52 13.52 -5.98 -6.51
N SER A 53 13.53 -5.49 -7.75
CA SER A 53 12.51 -4.56 -8.25
C SER A 53 11.28 -5.27 -8.82
N ARG A 54 11.28 -6.60 -8.91
CA ARG A 54 10.13 -7.37 -9.40
C ARG A 54 9.20 -7.73 -8.25
N PHE A 55 7.90 -7.57 -8.49
CA PHE A 55 6.85 -8.01 -7.59
C PHE A 55 5.99 -9.05 -8.29
N ASP A 56 5.46 -9.97 -7.49
CA ASP A 56 4.63 -11.07 -7.93
C ASP A 56 3.17 -10.78 -7.62
N HIS A 57 2.27 -11.20 -8.50
CA HIS A 57 0.84 -10.97 -8.32
C HIS A 57 0.18 -11.98 -7.36
N CYS A 58 0.89 -13.06 -6.99
CA CYS A 58 0.48 -14.14 -6.05
C CYS A 58 -0.95 -14.67 -6.20
N ASN A 59 -1.57 -14.49 -7.37
CA ASN A 59 -2.97 -14.75 -7.65
C ASN A 59 -3.96 -14.11 -6.65
N ILE A 60 -3.63 -12.91 -6.16
CA ILE A 60 -4.49 -12.14 -5.25
C ILE A 60 -5.83 -11.86 -5.94
N SER A 61 -6.92 -12.18 -5.26
CA SER A 61 -8.31 -11.90 -5.67
C SER A 61 -8.90 -10.69 -4.96
N ASN A 62 -8.57 -10.48 -3.68
CA ASN A 62 -9.14 -9.37 -2.93
C ASN A 62 -8.12 -8.78 -1.96
N VAL A 63 -8.20 -7.47 -1.75
CA VAL A 63 -7.44 -6.76 -0.73
C VAL A 63 -8.37 -5.78 -0.05
N THR A 64 -8.35 -5.79 1.28
CA THR A 64 -9.12 -4.88 2.11
C THR A 64 -8.19 -4.30 3.16
N LEU A 65 -7.99 -2.99 3.11
CA LEU A 65 -7.30 -2.23 4.13
C LEU A 65 -8.31 -1.75 5.16
N PHE A 66 -8.08 -2.09 6.41
CA PHE A 66 -8.80 -1.55 7.56
C PHE A 66 -7.94 -0.49 8.23
N LEU A 67 -8.55 0.68 8.41
CA LEU A 67 -8.04 1.77 9.23
C LEU A 67 -9.03 1.95 10.37
N ASN A 68 -8.70 1.42 11.55
CA ASN A 68 -9.63 1.24 12.65
C ASN A 68 -10.88 0.45 12.20
N SER A 69 -12.08 1.06 12.29
CA SER A 69 -13.35 0.45 11.89
C SER A 69 -13.75 0.75 10.44
N GLN A 70 -12.97 1.53 9.69
CA GLN A 70 -13.23 1.85 8.28
C GLN A 70 -12.42 0.94 7.37
N HIS A 71 -12.97 0.58 6.21
CA HIS A 71 -12.30 -0.26 5.23
C HIS A 71 -12.19 0.43 3.87
N TYR A 72 -11.10 0.10 3.16
CA TYR A 72 -10.74 0.63 1.86
C TYR A 72 -10.21 -0.48 0.96
N PRO A 73 -10.50 -0.45 -0.36
CA PRO A 73 -11.58 0.31 -0.98
C PRO A 73 -12.96 -0.18 -0.48
N TYR A 74 -14.00 0.64 -0.66
CA TYR A 74 -15.38 0.27 -0.28
C TYR A 74 -15.97 -0.86 -1.13
N GLY A 75 -15.42 -1.10 -2.32
CA GLY A 75 -15.79 -2.20 -3.20
C GLY A 75 -14.78 -3.33 -3.14
N ASN A 76 -15.24 -4.57 -3.31
CA ASN A 76 -14.34 -5.72 -3.46
C ASN A 76 -13.59 -5.62 -4.79
N PHE A 77 -12.30 -5.97 -4.77
CA PHE A 77 -11.49 -5.98 -5.99
C PHE A 77 -11.90 -7.10 -6.96
N ASN A 78 -12.31 -8.26 -6.45
CA ASN A 78 -12.69 -9.45 -7.23
C ASN A 78 -11.74 -9.76 -8.39
N LEU A 79 -10.43 -9.59 -8.18
CA LEU A 79 -9.41 -9.73 -9.21
C LEU A 79 -9.44 -11.13 -9.78
N ASN A 80 -9.36 -11.19 -11.11
CA ASN A 80 -9.17 -12.42 -11.84
C ASN A 80 -8.09 -12.21 -12.88
N ILE A 81 -6.85 -12.48 -12.47
CA ILE A 81 -5.70 -12.33 -13.35
C ILE A 81 -5.85 -13.25 -14.58
N THR A 82 -6.36 -14.46 -14.38
CA THR A 82 -6.62 -15.43 -15.44
C THR A 82 -7.67 -14.95 -16.45
N ASN A 83 -8.67 -14.17 -16.02
CA ASN A 83 -9.70 -13.61 -16.90
C ASN A 83 -9.44 -12.13 -17.26
N ASN A 84 -8.21 -11.64 -17.10
CA ASN A 84 -7.82 -10.27 -17.42
C ASN A 84 -8.60 -9.19 -16.62
N GLN A 85 -9.15 -9.53 -15.45
CA GLN A 85 -9.89 -8.64 -14.57
C GLN A 85 -8.93 -8.04 -13.52
N TYR A 86 -8.08 -7.11 -13.95
CA TYR A 86 -7.14 -6.39 -13.07
C TYR A 86 -7.09 -4.88 -13.39
N ASP A 87 -8.19 -4.36 -13.94
CA ASP A 87 -8.34 -2.98 -14.37
C ASP A 87 -8.29 -2.04 -13.15
N LEU A 88 -9.05 -2.39 -12.11
CA LEU A 88 -9.12 -1.62 -10.87
C LEU A 88 -7.75 -1.37 -10.20
N PRO A 89 -6.90 -2.39 -9.94
CA PRO A 89 -5.60 -2.15 -9.33
C PRO A 89 -4.66 -1.39 -10.26
N TYR A 90 -4.75 -1.57 -11.57
CA TYR A 90 -3.99 -0.77 -12.53
C TYR A 90 -4.43 0.70 -12.53
N ASP A 91 -5.74 0.96 -12.51
CA ASP A 91 -6.29 2.31 -12.46
C ASP A 91 -5.87 3.02 -11.17
N MET A 92 -5.86 2.32 -10.03
CA MET A 92 -5.36 2.90 -8.78
C MET A 92 -3.85 3.19 -8.83
N TYR A 93 -3.06 2.30 -9.44
CA TYR A 93 -1.64 2.54 -9.67
C TYR A 93 -1.40 3.75 -10.59
N ALA A 94 -2.15 3.87 -11.69
CA ALA A 94 -2.01 4.97 -12.63
C ALA A 94 -2.43 6.32 -12.01
N ASN A 95 -3.55 6.32 -11.28
CA ASN A 95 -4.07 7.52 -10.63
C ASN A 95 -3.24 7.97 -9.42
N PHE A 96 -2.36 7.12 -8.88
CA PHE A 96 -1.51 7.47 -7.75
C PHE A 96 -0.69 8.74 -8.01
N GLN A 97 -0.08 8.88 -9.19
CA GLN A 97 0.73 10.07 -9.50
C GLN A 97 -0.10 11.35 -9.51
N ASN A 98 -1.31 11.29 -10.07
CA ASN A 98 -2.24 12.41 -10.04
C ASN A 98 -2.64 12.76 -8.59
N ALA A 99 -3.07 11.77 -7.82
CA ALA A 99 -3.53 11.97 -6.44
C ALA A 99 -2.40 12.40 -5.46
N TYR A 100 -1.15 12.01 -5.74
CA TYR A 100 0.00 12.30 -4.89
C TYR A 100 0.77 13.57 -5.33
N TYR A 101 0.99 13.79 -6.62
CA TYR A 101 1.76 14.94 -7.13
C TYR A 101 0.91 16.05 -7.75
N ASN A 102 -0.41 15.86 -7.87
CA ASN A 102 -1.31 16.77 -8.58
C ASN A 102 -0.90 17.01 -10.04
N LYS A 103 -0.42 15.93 -10.70
CA LYS A 103 0.01 15.90 -12.11
C LYS A 103 -1.01 15.19 -12.99
N GLU A 104 -0.90 15.31 -14.30
CA GLU A 104 -1.66 14.46 -15.21
C GLU A 104 -1.31 12.98 -15.01
N VAL A 105 -2.25 12.09 -15.35
CA VAL A 105 -2.10 10.65 -15.17
C VAL A 105 -1.12 10.11 -16.21
N GLU A 106 0.12 9.85 -15.78
CA GLU A 106 1.19 9.31 -16.62
C GLU A 106 1.81 8.05 -15.97
N PRO A 107 1.15 6.87 -16.09
CA PRO A 107 1.65 5.64 -15.47
C PRO A 107 2.99 5.22 -16.08
N MET A 108 3.96 4.87 -15.23
CA MET A 108 5.30 4.44 -15.69
C MET A 108 5.28 3.10 -16.44
N LEU A 109 4.30 2.24 -16.11
CA LEU A 109 4.14 0.92 -16.71
C LEU A 109 2.83 0.84 -17.47
N LYS A 110 2.88 0.22 -18.65
CA LYS A 110 1.68 -0.21 -19.37
C LYS A 110 1.02 -1.36 -18.63
N LYS A 111 -0.27 -1.56 -18.86
CA LYS A 111 -1.10 -2.57 -18.19
C LYS A 111 -0.51 -4.01 -18.20
N ALA A 112 0.07 -4.44 -19.32
CA ALA A 112 0.71 -5.75 -19.44
C ALA A 112 2.02 -5.87 -18.65
N ASP A 113 2.82 -4.79 -18.65
CA ASP A 113 4.10 -4.72 -17.94
C ASP A 113 3.88 -4.58 -16.43
N TYR A 114 2.84 -3.85 -16.02
CA TYR A 114 2.41 -3.72 -14.63
C TYR A 114 2.18 -5.09 -13.99
N LEU A 115 1.39 -5.94 -14.61
CA LEU A 115 1.09 -7.27 -14.07
C LEU A 115 2.32 -8.18 -13.98
N SER A 116 3.24 -8.03 -14.95
CA SER A 116 4.42 -8.89 -15.09
C SER A 116 5.59 -8.48 -14.21
N TYR A 117 5.71 -7.19 -13.88
CA TYR A 117 6.87 -6.65 -13.18
C TYR A 117 6.54 -6.03 -11.83
N ALA A 118 5.41 -5.35 -11.70
CA ALA A 118 5.09 -4.57 -10.50
C ALA A 118 3.58 -4.49 -10.24
N PRO A 119 2.90 -5.61 -9.93
CA PRO A 119 1.49 -5.65 -9.54
C PRO A 119 1.28 -5.07 -8.13
N LEU A 120 1.69 -3.81 -7.94
CA LEU A 120 1.59 -3.07 -6.68
C LEU A 120 0.19 -2.53 -6.50
N ILE A 121 -0.46 -2.93 -5.41
CA ILE A 121 -1.81 -2.49 -5.10
C ILE A 121 -1.73 -1.20 -4.30
N VAL A 122 -2.09 -0.10 -4.94
CA VAL A 122 -2.16 1.23 -4.32
C VAL A 122 -3.57 1.47 -3.81
N ILE A 123 -3.71 1.79 -2.52
CA ILE A 123 -4.98 2.14 -1.90
C ILE A 123 -4.90 3.60 -1.48
N ASP A 124 -5.76 4.43 -2.07
CA ASP A 124 -5.93 5.83 -1.69
C ASP A 124 -6.88 5.95 -0.51
N CYS A 125 -6.37 6.46 0.61
CA CYS A 125 -7.13 6.71 1.82
C CYS A 125 -7.27 8.22 2.11
N SER A 126 -6.95 9.09 1.16
CA SER A 126 -7.01 10.56 1.33
C SER A 126 -8.41 11.05 1.73
N LYS A 127 -9.46 10.41 1.22
CA LYS A 127 -10.88 10.69 1.51
C LYS A 127 -11.38 10.11 2.85
N GLN A 128 -10.47 9.82 3.78
CA GLN A 128 -10.82 9.40 5.13
C GLN A 128 -11.77 10.35 5.84
N ASN A 129 -12.72 9.78 6.57
CA ASN A 129 -13.67 10.53 7.39
C ASN A 129 -12.93 11.29 8.51
N GLU A 130 -13.38 12.51 8.81
CA GLU A 130 -12.76 13.36 9.83
C GLU A 130 -12.87 12.79 11.26
N SER A 131 -13.75 11.80 11.48
CA SER A 131 -13.90 11.12 12.77
C SER A 131 -12.67 10.30 13.20
N LEU A 132 -11.77 9.98 12.26
CA LEU A 132 -10.49 9.33 12.57
C LEU A 132 -9.46 10.28 13.22
N LYS A 133 -9.77 11.59 13.35
CA LYS A 133 -8.83 12.64 13.82
C LYS A 133 -8.42 12.54 15.30
N GLN A 134 -9.00 11.67 16.13
CA GLN A 134 -8.81 11.72 17.59
C GLN A 134 -8.31 10.41 18.24
N ALA A 135 -8.23 9.29 17.52
CA ALA A 135 -7.80 8.00 18.07
C ALA A 135 -6.51 7.49 17.41
N SER A 136 -5.81 6.56 18.08
CA SER A 136 -4.76 5.76 17.43
C SER A 136 -5.31 5.10 16.17
N VAL A 137 -4.48 4.97 15.14
CA VAL A 137 -4.86 4.32 13.88
C VAL A 137 -4.26 2.92 13.86
N ASP A 138 -5.12 1.91 13.92
CA ASP A 138 -4.78 0.52 13.65
C ASP A 138 -4.87 0.26 12.15
N VAL A 139 -3.74 -0.11 11.55
CA VAL A 139 -3.61 -0.42 10.13
C VAL A 139 -3.58 -1.93 9.98
N ARG A 140 -4.67 -2.50 9.46
CA ARG A 140 -4.79 -3.93 9.23
C ARG A 140 -5.07 -4.20 7.75
N LEU A 141 -4.26 -5.04 7.13
CA LEU A 141 -4.46 -5.50 5.76
C LEU A 141 -5.03 -6.91 5.79
N GLU A 142 -6.12 -7.10 5.06
CA GLU A 142 -6.68 -8.42 4.77
C GLU A 142 -6.54 -8.65 3.27
N PHE A 143 -6.02 -9.80 2.89
CA PHE A 143 -5.93 -10.16 1.47
C PHE A 143 -6.24 -11.63 1.25
N GLU A 144 -6.88 -11.89 0.12
CA GLU A 144 -7.28 -13.20 -0.34
C GLU A 144 -6.65 -13.47 -1.71
N ALA A 145 -6.24 -14.70 -1.92
CA ALA A 145 -5.73 -15.24 -3.17
C ALA A 145 -6.63 -16.38 -3.65
N ARG A 146 -6.76 -16.54 -4.96
CA ARG A 146 -7.54 -17.65 -5.54
C ARG A 146 -6.86 -19.01 -5.42
N ALA A 147 -5.57 -19.01 -5.15
CA ALA A 147 -4.76 -20.19 -4.88
C ALA A 147 -3.89 -19.92 -3.66
N ASN A 148 -3.33 -20.96 -3.06
CA ASN A 148 -2.39 -20.79 -1.95
C ASN A 148 -1.19 -19.93 -2.39
N ILE A 149 -0.83 -18.97 -1.55
CA ILE A 149 0.33 -18.11 -1.81
C ILE A 149 1.59 -18.99 -1.90
N PRO A 150 2.45 -18.81 -2.92
CA PRO A 150 3.66 -19.62 -3.06
C PRO A 150 4.55 -19.58 -1.82
N VAL A 151 5.20 -20.71 -1.51
CA VAL A 151 6.16 -20.80 -0.40
C VAL A 151 7.34 -19.86 -0.65
N GLY A 152 7.78 -19.17 0.40
CA GLY A 152 8.88 -18.21 0.33
C GLY A 152 8.44 -16.83 -0.15
N THR A 153 7.15 -16.51 -0.06
CA THR A 153 6.62 -15.17 -0.38
C THR A 153 6.72 -14.24 0.82
N SER A 154 7.30 -13.07 0.60
CA SER A 154 7.31 -11.94 1.52
C SER A 154 6.29 -10.89 1.07
N ALA A 155 5.60 -10.25 2.02
CA ALA A 155 4.72 -9.12 1.75
C ALA A 155 5.38 -7.82 2.20
N TYR A 156 5.19 -6.76 1.43
CA TYR A 156 5.68 -5.42 1.74
C TYR A 156 4.49 -4.46 1.77
N CYS A 157 4.41 -3.67 2.82
CA CYS A 157 3.43 -2.60 2.97
C CYS A 157 4.17 -1.28 3.18
N LEU A 158 4.04 -0.36 2.23
CA LEU A 158 4.54 1.00 2.33
C LEU A 158 3.37 1.92 2.69
N ILE A 159 3.48 2.60 3.83
CA ILE A 159 2.50 3.58 4.27
C ILE A 159 3.08 4.97 4.03
N LEU A 160 2.33 5.81 3.32
CA LEU A 160 2.66 7.21 3.08
C LEU A 160 1.78 8.09 3.95
N HIS A 161 2.40 8.97 4.73
CA HIS A 161 1.70 9.90 5.62
C HIS A 161 1.91 11.34 5.18
N ASP A 162 0.87 12.15 5.32
CA ASP A 162 1.02 13.61 5.27
C ASP A 162 1.56 14.09 6.62
N ARG A 163 2.60 14.92 6.59
CA ARG A 163 3.18 15.59 7.76
C ARG A 163 3.09 17.11 7.63
N ILE A 164 2.75 17.77 8.73
CA ILE A 164 2.79 19.22 8.89
C ILE A 164 3.96 19.54 9.81
N VAL A 165 4.91 20.27 9.25
CA VAL A 165 6.10 20.73 9.97
C VAL A 165 6.04 22.26 10.00
N GLU A 166 6.18 22.82 11.19
CA GLU A 166 6.33 24.25 11.40
C GLU A 166 7.81 24.56 11.57
N TYR A 167 8.28 25.48 10.74
CA TYR A 167 9.62 26.02 10.84
C TYR A 167 9.53 27.39 11.52
N ASN A 168 10.31 27.59 12.58
CA ASN A 168 10.46 28.87 13.24
C ASN A 168 11.72 29.58 12.70
N PRO A 169 11.58 30.62 11.85
CA PRO A 169 12.72 31.28 11.22
C PRO A 169 13.63 32.02 12.22
N MET A 170 13.09 32.42 13.38
CA MET A 170 13.82 33.22 14.37
C MET A 170 14.74 32.38 15.25
N SER A 171 14.37 31.14 15.54
CA SER A 171 15.20 30.20 16.32
C SER A 171 15.89 29.14 15.47
N GLY A 172 15.47 28.96 14.21
CA GLY A 172 15.92 27.87 13.35
C GLY A 172 15.29 26.52 13.70
N ASP A 173 14.35 26.48 14.65
CA ASP A 173 13.72 25.24 15.09
C ASP A 173 12.71 24.70 14.09
N VAL A 174 12.66 23.38 13.99
CA VAL A 174 11.70 22.63 13.17
C VAL A 174 10.83 21.80 14.12
N LYS A 175 9.56 22.19 14.27
CA LYS A 175 8.57 21.46 15.10
C LYS A 175 7.64 20.63 14.21
N LYS A 176 7.47 19.36 14.57
CA LYS A 176 6.43 18.50 13.97
C LYS A 176 5.12 18.79 14.69
N ILE A 177 4.09 19.22 13.96
CA ILE A 177 2.77 19.50 14.53
C ILE A 177 1.86 18.28 14.38
N VAL A 178 1.91 17.64 13.20
CA VAL A 178 1.13 16.46 12.81
C VAL A 178 1.99 15.60 11.90
#